data_AF-A0A8S2XNW9-F1
#
_entry.id   AF-A0A8S2XNW9-F1
#
_cell.length_a   1.000
_cell.length_b   1.000
_cell.length_c   1.000
_cell.angle_alpha   90.00
_cell.angle_beta   90.00
_cell.angle_gamma   90.00
#
_symmetry.space_group_name_H-M   'P 1'
#
loop_
_entity.id
_entity.type
_entity.pdbx_description
1 polymer ?
#
loop_
_entity_poly.entity_id
_entity_poly.type
_entity_poly.pdbx_seq_one_letter_code
_entity_poly.pdbx_strand_id
1 'polypeptide(L)' 'VPQIEVTFDIDANGIVHVSAREGGTGKEQQIVIQSSGGLNKD' A
#
# COMPACT_ATOMS: atom_id res chain seq x y z
N VAL A 1 11.68 6.09 17.67
CA VAL A 1 10.38 5.49 17.26
C VAL A 1 10.43 5.33 15.75
N PRO A 2 10.17 4.15 15.17
CA PRO A 2 10.22 3.96 13.72
C PRO A 2 9.10 4.76 13.05
N GLN A 3 9.45 5.54 12.02
CA GLN A 3 8.49 6.30 11.21
C GLN A 3 8.29 5.56 9.90
N ILE A 4 7.05 5.13 9.64
CA ILE A 4 6.66 4.49 8.39
C ILE A 4 5.67 5.43 7.71
N GLU A 5 6.01 5.83 6.48
CA GLU A 5 5.14 6.59 5.59
C GLU A 5 4.42 5.61 4.67
N VAL A 6 3.10 5.69 4.60
CA VAL A 6 2.27 4.79 3.80
C VAL A 6 1.46 5.62 2.82
N THR A 7 1.56 5.28 1.54
CA THR A 7 0.82 5.92 0.45
C THR A 7 -0.11 4.90 -0.20
N PHE A 8 -1.35 5.34 -0.44
CA PHE A 8 -2.40 4.56 -1.10
C PHE A 8 -2.83 5.30 -2.35
N ASP A 9 -2.63 4.69 -3.51
CA ASP A 9 -3.06 5.21 -4.80
C ASP A 9 -4.08 4.27 -5.42
N ILE A 10 -5.17 4.83 -5.94
CA ILE A 10 -6.22 4.08 -6.63
C ILE A 10 -6.24 4.57 -8.07
N ASP A 11 -6.01 3.66 -9.02
CA ASP A 11 -6.07 4.00 -10.44
C ASP A 11 -7.49 3.87 -11.02
N ALA A 12 -7.65 4.31 -12.27
CA ALA A 12 -8.95 4.30 -12.97
C ALA A 12 -9.53 2.89 -13.19
N ASN A 13 -8.72 1.83 -13.06
CA ASN A 13 -9.17 0.44 -13.14
C ASN A 13 -9.60 -0.11 -11.78
N GLY A 14 -9.51 0.70 -10.71
CA GLY A 14 -9.80 0.27 -9.34
C GLY A 14 -8.70 -0.60 -8.74
N ILE A 15 -7.48 -0.61 -9.30
CA ILE A 15 -6.34 -1.28 -8.69
C ILE A 15 -5.76 -0.37 -7.62
N VAL A 16 -5.50 -0.95 -6.44
CA VAL A 16 -4.92 -0.22 -5.31
C VAL A 16 -3.42 -0.49 -5.26
N HIS A 17 -2.64 0.58 -5.37
CA HIS A 17 -1.19 0.58 -5.21
C HIS A 17 -0.89 1.04 -3.80
N VAL A 18 -0.21 0.19 -3.02
CA VAL A 18 0.20 0.51 -1.65
C VAL A 18 1.72 0.56 -1.61
N SER A 19 2.28 1.68 -1.18
CA SER A 19 3.71 1.80 -0.90
C SER A 19 3.94 2.18 0.55
N ALA A 20 4.95 1.56 1.16
CA ALA A 20 5.37 1.83 2.53
C ALA A 20 6.88 2.12 2.54
N ARG A 21 7.27 3.23 3.16
CA ARG A 21 8.65 3.67 3.29
C ARG A 21 9.01 3.88 4.74
N GLU A 22 10.08 3.22 5.20
CA GLU A 22 10.62 3.46 6.53
C GLU A 22 11.57 4.66 6.51
N GLY A 23 11.20 5.76 7.18
CA GLY A 23 11.96 7.02 7.19
C GLY A 23 13.34 6.94 7.88
N GLY A 24 13.59 5.89 8.67
CA GLY A 24 14.88 5.68 9.35
C GLY A 24 15.92 4.92 8.53
N THR A 25 15.49 3.95 7.71
CA THR A 25 16.40 3.09 6.93
C THR A 25 16.32 3.35 5.43
N GLY A 26 15.29 4.08 4.96
CA GLY A 26 15.00 4.29 3.55
C GLY A 26 14.51 3.03 2.82
N LYS A 27 14.22 1.93 3.54
CA LYS A 27 13.67 0.72 2.94
C LYS A 27 12.24 0.98 2.47
N GLU A 28 11.98 0.58 1.23
CA GLU A 28 10.68 0.70 0.58
C GLU A 28 10.12 -0.69 0.30
N GLN A 29 8.82 -0.87 0.57
CA GLN A 29 8.06 -2.03 0.15
C GLN A 29 6.84 -1.58 -0.63
N GLN A 30 6.66 -2.16 -1.81
CA GLN A 30 5.52 -1.89 -2.68
C GLN A 30 4.66 -3.15 -2.78
N ILE A 31 3.36 -2.99 -2.58
CA ILE A 31 2.35 -4.04 -2.72
C ILE A 31 1.32 -3.55 -3.73
N VAL A 32 1.10 -4.33 -4.79
CA VAL A 32 0.03 -4.06 -5.76
C VAL A 32 -1.14 -4.97 -5.41
N ILE A 33 -2.25 -4.37 -4.98
CA ILE A 33 -3.49 -5.09 -4.68
C ILE A 33 -4.37 -4.95 -5.91
N GLN A 34 -4.28 -5.94 -6.78
CA GLN A 34 -5.27 -6.15 -7.83
C GLN A 34 -6.55 -6.63 -7.14
N SER A 35 -7.71 -6.08 -7.51
CA SER A 35 -9.00 -6.43 -6.90
C SER A 35 -9.35 -7.90 -7.18
N SER A 36 -8.76 -8.83 -6.44
CA SER A 36 -9.13 -10.24 -6.41
C SER A 36 -10.23 -10.43 -5.36
N GLY A 37 -11.41 -9.90 -5.66
CA GLY A 37 -12.66 -10.22 -4.98
C GLY A 37 -12.68 -10.06 -3.45
N GLY A 38 -13.18 -8.91 -2.99
CA GLY A 38 -13.87 -8.81 -1.70
C GLY A 38 -12.97 -8.53 -0.51
N LEU A 39 -12.97 -7.27 -0.06
CA LEU A 39 -12.77 -6.96 1.35
C LEU A 39 -13.89 -7.67 2.12
N ASN A 40 -13.61 -8.85 2.67
CA ASN A 40 -14.57 -9.48 3.57
C ASN A 40 -14.70 -8.59 4.80
N LYS A 41 -15.91 -8.09 5.02
CA LYS A 41 -16.24 -7.29 6.20
C LYS A 41 -16.71 -8.25 7.29
N ASP A 42 -15.76 -8.87 7.97
CA ASP A 42 -15.97 -9.56 9.25
C ASP A 42 -14.95 -9.06 10.28
#